data_AF-A0A4Q3WCE3-F1
#
_entry.id   AF-A0A4Q3WCE3-F1
#
_cell.length_a   1.000
_cell.length_b   1.000
_cell.length_c   1.000
_cell.angle_alpha   90.00
_cell.angle_beta   90.00
_cell.angle_gamma   90.00
#
_symmetry.space_group_name_H-M   'P 1'
#
loop_
_entity.id
_entity.type
_entity.pdbx_description
1 polymer ?
#
loop_
_entity_poly.entity_id
_entity_poly.type
_entity_poly.pdbx_seq_one_letter_code
_entity_poly.pdbx_strand_id
1 'polypeptide(L)'
;MKRSLSVPLFAAILICVSATFLLFGCRKDSFITSADARISVTVDTLKYDTVFTTVGSVTQSFKIINENNQKLRLSSIKLMGGNSSAFKINIDGVPANAATNLELEANDSVYVFVRVTVDPNTGNLPFIIRDSIQLMYNGNEKFVQL
;
A
#
# COMPACT_ATOMS: atom_id res chain seq x y z
N MET A 1 -38.39 -47.74 33.06
CA MET A 1 -37.01 -47.96 32.58
C MET A 1 -36.81 -47.18 31.27
N LYS A 2 -36.67 -45.84 31.33
CA LYS A 2 -36.46 -44.98 30.15
C LYS A 2 -34.98 -44.60 30.10
N ARG A 3 -34.29 -45.05 29.05
CA ARG A 3 -32.83 -45.04 28.87
C ARG A 3 -32.26 -43.62 28.81
N SER A 4 -31.24 -43.33 29.62
CA SER A 4 -30.44 -42.10 29.62
C SER A 4 -29.46 -42.00 28.44
N LEU A 5 -29.77 -42.62 27.30
CA LEU A 5 -28.83 -42.81 26.18
C LEU A 5 -28.72 -41.56 25.28
N SER A 6 -29.64 -40.60 25.40
CA SER A 6 -29.65 -39.36 24.62
C SER A 6 -28.65 -38.30 25.11
N VAL A 7 -28.46 -38.18 26.43
CA VAL A 7 -27.54 -37.21 27.05
C VAL A 7 -26.06 -37.38 26.64
N PRO A 8 -25.47 -38.60 26.62
CA PRO A 8 -24.08 -38.76 26.20
C PRO A 8 -23.86 -38.48 24.70
N LEU A 9 -24.88 -38.67 23.86
CA LEU A 9 -24.79 -38.40 22.43
C LEU A 9 -24.77 -36.89 22.15
N PHE A 10 -25.62 -36.12 22.84
CA PHE A 10 -25.62 -34.65 22.75
C PHE A 10 -24.31 -34.04 23.28
N ALA A 11 -23.77 -34.58 24.38
CA ALA A 11 -22.48 -34.16 24.92
C ALA A 11 -21.32 -34.44 23.95
N ALA A 12 -21.32 -35.60 23.29
CA ALA A 12 -20.31 -35.96 22.29
C ALA A 12 -20.34 -35.01 21.07
N ILE A 13 -21.55 -34.66 20.59
CA ILE A 13 -21.70 -33.70 19.48
C ILE A 13 -21.15 -32.32 19.87
N LEU A 14 -21.46 -31.84 21.08
CA LEU A 14 -20.98 -30.54 21.55
C LEU A 14 -19.44 -30.49 21.70
N ILE A 15 -18.83 -31.58 22.18
CA ILE A 15 -17.38 -31.72 22.30
C ILE A 15 -16.71 -31.76 20.91
N CYS A 16 -17.28 -32.50 19.95
CA CYS A 16 -16.77 -32.54 18.58
C CYS A 16 -16.85 -31.17 17.89
N VAL A 17 -17.96 -30.43 18.07
CA VAL A 17 -18.11 -29.06 17.54
C VAL A 17 -17.10 -28.12 18.18
N SER A 18 -16.92 -28.17 19.51
CA SER A 18 -15.90 -27.39 20.22
C SER A 18 -14.47 -27.68 19.72
N ALA A 19 -14.15 -28.96 19.48
CA ALA A 19 -12.85 -29.37 18.97
C ALA A 19 -12.56 -28.83 17.56
N THR A 20 -13.58 -28.69 16.69
CA THR A 20 -13.39 -28.08 15.37
C THR A 20 -13.02 -26.59 15.41
N PHE A 21 -13.44 -25.84 16.43
CA PHE A 21 -13.04 -24.44 16.59
C PHE A 21 -11.56 -24.27 16.97
N LEU A 22 -10.95 -25.26 17.62
CA LEU A 22 -9.53 -25.22 18.01
C LEU A 22 -8.56 -25.38 16.83
N LEU A 23 -9.04 -25.87 15.67
CA LEU A 23 -8.22 -26.05 14.46
C LEU A 23 -8.05 -24.78 13.61
N PHE A 24 -8.82 -23.71 13.88
CA PHE A 24 -8.74 -22.44 13.14
C PHE A 24 -7.72 -21.43 13.71
N GLY A 25 -6.94 -21.82 14.72
CA GLY A 25 -6.04 -20.92 15.46
C GLY A 25 -4.58 -20.93 15.00
N CYS A 26 -4.27 -20.60 13.74
CA CYS A 26 -2.91 -20.25 13.35
C CYS A 26 -2.85 -19.48 12.02
N ARG A 27 -2.90 -18.16 12.08
CA ARG A 27 -2.23 -17.31 11.08
C ARG A 27 -1.09 -16.61 11.79
N LYS A 28 0.14 -16.93 11.39
CA LYS A 28 1.32 -16.17 11.82
C LYS A 28 1.29 -14.82 11.12
N ASP A 29 1.16 -13.75 11.92
CA ASP A 29 1.43 -12.36 11.53
C ASP A 29 2.91 -12.23 11.15
N SER A 30 3.23 -12.64 9.93
CA SER A 30 4.58 -12.68 9.40
C SER A 30 4.66 -11.89 8.11
N PHE A 31 5.81 -11.29 7.88
CA PHE A 31 6.10 -10.59 6.64
C PHE A 31 6.53 -11.59 5.56
N ILE A 32 6.00 -11.44 4.35
CA ILE A 32 6.57 -12.08 3.18
C ILE A 32 7.94 -11.45 2.89
N THR A 33 8.98 -12.26 2.80
CA THR A 33 10.35 -11.82 2.52
C THR A 33 10.90 -12.35 1.19
N SER A 34 10.13 -13.19 0.49
CA SER A 34 10.53 -13.71 -0.83
C SER A 34 10.67 -12.59 -1.84
N ALA A 35 11.65 -12.72 -2.74
CA ALA A 35 11.78 -11.88 -3.92
C ALA A 35 10.59 -12.06 -4.89
N ASP A 36 9.88 -13.19 -4.83
CA ASP A 36 8.67 -13.44 -5.64
C ASP A 36 7.42 -12.70 -5.10
N ALA A 37 7.54 -11.98 -3.98
CA ALA A 37 6.44 -11.19 -3.44
C ALA A 37 5.97 -10.15 -4.47
N ARG A 38 4.66 -9.90 -4.54
CA ARG A 38 4.07 -9.04 -5.56
C ARG A 38 3.40 -7.81 -4.97
N ILE A 39 3.69 -6.66 -5.57
CA ILE A 39 2.94 -5.42 -5.36
C ILE A 39 2.49 -4.90 -6.72
N SER A 40 1.25 -4.42 -6.78
CA SER A 40 0.75 -3.64 -7.91
C SER A 40 0.54 -2.18 -7.53
N VAL A 41 0.52 -1.33 -8.56
CA VAL A 41 0.16 0.09 -8.42
C VAL A 41 -1.01 0.34 -9.37
N THR A 42 -1.93 1.23 -8.99
CA THR A 42 -3.12 1.50 -9.81
C THR A 42 -2.81 2.23 -11.11
N VAL A 43 -1.67 2.94 -11.17
CA VAL A 43 -1.18 3.62 -12.37
C VAL A 43 0.35 3.56 -12.42
N ASP A 44 0.91 3.30 -13.60
CA ASP A 44 2.37 3.34 -13.80
C ASP A 44 2.89 4.75 -14.13
N THR A 45 2.01 5.64 -14.59
CA THR A 45 2.31 7.05 -14.85
C THR A 45 1.13 7.92 -14.43
N LEU A 46 1.42 8.94 -13.63
CA LEU A 46 0.43 9.88 -13.14
C LEU A 46 0.61 11.21 -13.89
N LYS A 47 -0.23 11.44 -14.90
CA LYS A 47 -0.11 12.57 -15.83
C LYS A 47 -0.93 13.77 -15.39
N TYR A 48 -0.38 14.95 -15.63
CA TYR A 48 -1.04 16.23 -15.43
C TYR A 48 -1.14 16.94 -16.79
N ASP A 49 -2.35 17.07 -17.33
CA ASP A 49 -2.54 17.57 -18.71
C ASP A 49 -2.10 19.03 -18.87
N THR A 50 -2.51 19.92 -17.96
CA THR A 50 -2.08 21.32 -17.93
C THR A 50 -2.22 21.86 -16.52
N VAL A 51 -1.14 22.38 -15.96
CA VAL A 51 -1.13 23.01 -14.64
C VAL A 51 -0.86 24.50 -14.82
N PHE A 52 -1.87 25.32 -14.54
CA PHE A 52 -1.73 26.78 -14.59
C PHE A 52 -1.09 27.27 -13.30
N THR A 53 -0.08 28.14 -13.43
CA THR A 53 0.64 28.73 -12.29
C THR A 53 -0.23 29.58 -11.38
N THR A 54 -1.33 30.13 -11.91
CA THR A 54 -2.29 30.97 -11.18
C THR A 54 -3.33 30.18 -10.39
N VAL A 55 -3.50 28.88 -10.66
CA VAL A 55 -4.59 28.05 -10.10
C VAL A 55 -4.16 27.29 -8.84
N GLY A 56 -2.90 27.46 -8.40
CA GLY A 56 -2.36 26.80 -7.21
C GLY A 56 -1.86 25.39 -7.51
N SER A 57 -2.07 24.45 -6.58
CA SER A 57 -1.53 23.09 -6.68
C SER A 57 -2.57 22.08 -7.18
N VAL A 58 -2.16 21.16 -8.05
CA VAL A 58 -3.00 20.03 -8.50
C VAL A 58 -2.57 18.77 -7.75
N THR A 59 -3.53 18.02 -7.21
CA THR A 59 -3.28 16.76 -6.51
C THR A 59 -3.95 15.61 -7.25
N GLN A 60 -3.22 14.53 -7.47
CA GLN A 60 -3.78 13.23 -7.87
C GLN A 60 -3.30 12.15 -6.90
N SER A 61 -3.80 10.94 -7.05
CA SER A 61 -3.39 9.82 -6.20
C SER A 61 -3.33 8.51 -6.97
N PHE A 62 -2.56 7.59 -6.40
CA PHE A 62 -2.55 6.19 -6.78
C PHE A 62 -2.48 5.32 -5.52
N LYS A 63 -2.70 4.02 -5.69
CA LYS A 63 -2.53 3.05 -4.61
C LYS A 63 -1.35 2.15 -4.86
N ILE A 64 -0.73 1.72 -3.77
CA ILE A 64 0.20 0.59 -3.75
C ILE A 64 -0.56 -0.56 -3.10
N ILE A 65 -0.68 -1.68 -3.79
CA ILE A 65 -1.53 -2.82 -3.40
C ILE A 65 -0.62 -4.02 -3.12
N ASN A 66 -0.75 -4.60 -1.94
CA ASN A 66 -0.11 -5.84 -1.58
C ASN A 66 -0.93 -7.02 -2.14
N GLU A 67 -0.44 -7.70 -3.18
CA GLU A 67 -1.15 -8.83 -3.79
C GLU A 67 -0.94 -10.16 -3.03
N ASN A 68 -0.22 -10.12 -1.91
CA ASN A 68 0.13 -11.30 -1.14
C ASN A 68 -0.86 -11.53 0.01
N ASN A 69 -1.02 -12.79 0.41
CA ASN A 69 -1.84 -13.20 1.55
C ASN A 69 -1.14 -13.05 2.92
N GLN A 70 0.04 -12.41 2.93
CA GLN A 70 0.83 -12.07 4.10
C GLN A 70 1.16 -10.57 4.09
N LYS A 71 1.49 -10.02 5.25
CA LYS A 71 1.96 -8.62 5.32
C LYS A 71 3.22 -8.46 4.48
N LEU A 72 3.36 -7.31 3.86
CA LEU A 72 4.56 -6.95 3.10
C LEU A 72 5.14 -5.66 3.66
N ARG A 73 6.47 -5.58 3.75
CA ARG A 73 7.15 -4.34 4.14
C ARG A 73 7.83 -3.73 2.93
N LEU A 74 7.43 -2.51 2.58
CA LEU A 74 8.23 -1.65 1.71
C LEU A 74 9.46 -1.20 2.49
N SER A 75 10.65 -1.58 2.05
CA SER A 75 11.89 -1.08 2.63
C SER A 75 12.04 0.42 2.39
N SER A 76 11.59 0.90 1.22
CA SER A 76 11.56 2.33 0.91
C SER A 76 10.44 2.71 -0.05
N ILE A 77 9.89 3.90 0.16
CA ILE A 77 9.15 4.68 -0.83
C ILE A 77 9.79 6.08 -0.88
N LYS A 78 10.17 6.56 -2.06
CA LYS A 78 10.94 7.81 -2.20
C LYS A 78 10.58 8.59 -3.45
N LEU A 79 10.35 9.89 -3.30
CA LEU A 79 10.35 10.85 -4.40
C LEU A 79 11.79 11.13 -4.84
N MET A 80 12.13 10.82 -6.08
CA MET A 80 13.53 10.82 -6.55
C MET A 80 14.12 12.23 -6.66
N GLY A 81 13.33 13.22 -7.07
CA GLY A 81 13.74 14.63 -7.04
C GLY A 81 13.82 15.24 -5.63
N GLY A 82 13.41 14.51 -4.58
CA GLY A 82 13.55 14.90 -3.18
C GLY A 82 13.03 16.30 -2.86
N ASN A 83 13.83 17.09 -2.15
CA ASN A 83 13.44 18.44 -1.73
C ASN A 83 13.32 19.43 -2.91
N SER A 84 14.14 19.24 -3.95
CA SER A 84 14.13 20.04 -5.19
C SER A 84 12.99 19.71 -6.13
N SER A 85 12.25 18.62 -5.88
CA SER A 85 11.11 18.26 -6.71
C SER A 85 9.99 19.30 -6.63
N ALA A 86 9.43 19.62 -7.80
CA ALA A 86 8.17 20.36 -7.92
C ALA A 86 6.96 19.53 -7.46
N PHE A 87 7.15 18.23 -7.27
CA PHE A 87 6.18 17.34 -6.66
C PHE A 87 6.40 17.25 -5.14
N LYS A 88 5.31 17.00 -4.42
CA LYS A 88 5.29 16.63 -3.00
C LYS A 88 4.37 15.42 -2.85
N ILE A 89 4.82 14.43 -2.10
CA ILE A 89 4.02 13.23 -1.85
C ILE A 89 3.54 13.17 -0.41
N ASN A 90 2.39 12.53 -0.23
CA ASN A 90 1.81 12.18 1.06
C ASN A 90 1.43 10.70 1.00
N ILE A 91 1.89 9.94 1.99
CA ILE A 91 1.78 8.49 2.05
C ILE A 91 0.83 8.19 3.20
N ASP A 92 -0.37 7.72 2.87
CA ASP A 92 -1.43 7.38 3.82
C ASP A 92 -1.70 8.47 4.88
N GLY A 93 -1.77 9.72 4.44
CA GLY A 93 -2.02 10.88 5.30
C GLY A 93 -0.76 11.55 5.82
N VAL A 94 0.43 10.93 5.71
CA VAL A 94 1.69 11.49 6.20
C VAL A 94 2.49 12.16 5.08
N PRO A 95 2.72 13.49 5.12
CA PRO A 95 3.60 14.16 4.15
C PRO A 95 5.05 13.74 4.35
N ALA A 96 5.70 13.22 3.31
CA ALA A 96 7.11 12.83 3.38
C ALA A 96 7.71 12.76 1.97
N ASN A 97 8.97 13.15 1.78
CA ASN A 97 9.67 12.92 0.51
C ASN A 97 10.17 11.47 0.40
N ALA A 98 10.31 10.79 1.54
CA ALA A 98 10.64 9.39 1.63
C ALA A 98 10.09 8.80 2.93
N ALA A 99 9.69 7.54 2.90
CA ALA A 99 9.41 6.74 4.09
C ALA A 99 10.11 5.38 3.97
N THR A 100 10.40 4.77 5.12
CA THR A 100 11.06 3.47 5.22
C THR A 100 10.24 2.56 6.11
N ASN A 101 10.32 1.25 5.85
CA ASN A 101 9.61 0.24 6.63
C ASN A 101 8.09 0.46 6.67
N LEU A 102 7.50 0.90 5.54
CA LEU A 102 6.06 1.02 5.43
C LEU A 102 5.44 -0.37 5.33
N GLU A 103 4.50 -0.68 6.21
CA GLU A 103 3.84 -1.98 6.27
C GLU A 103 2.55 -1.95 5.46
N LEU A 104 2.34 -2.97 4.65
CA LEU A 104 1.12 -3.22 3.89
C LEU A 104 0.49 -4.50 4.44
N GLU A 105 -0.75 -4.39 4.90
CA GLU A 105 -1.52 -5.56 5.33
C GLU A 105 -1.79 -6.52 4.16
N ALA A 106 -2.08 -7.78 4.48
CA ALA A 106 -2.33 -8.81 3.47
C ALA A 106 -3.57 -8.47 2.63
N ASN A 107 -3.42 -8.46 1.30
CA ASN A 107 -4.46 -8.07 0.34
C ASN A 107 -5.00 -6.64 0.53
N ASP A 108 -4.24 -5.75 1.16
CA ASP A 108 -4.63 -4.37 1.40
C ASP A 108 -3.81 -3.39 0.55
N SER A 109 -4.11 -2.10 0.68
CA SER A 109 -3.50 -1.04 -0.10
C SER A 109 -3.27 0.23 0.72
N VAL A 110 -2.28 1.02 0.32
CA VAL A 110 -2.04 2.37 0.84
C VAL A 110 -2.23 3.40 -0.26
N TYR A 111 -2.72 4.57 0.11
CA TYR A 111 -2.80 5.71 -0.81
C TYR A 111 -1.48 6.49 -0.84
N VAL A 112 -1.11 6.92 -2.03
CA VAL A 112 -0.08 7.93 -2.25
C VAL A 112 -0.71 9.10 -2.99
N PHE A 113 -0.77 10.24 -2.33
CA PHE A 113 -1.22 11.50 -2.92
C PHE A 113 0.00 12.25 -3.44
N VAL A 114 -0.07 12.72 -4.68
CA VAL A 114 0.99 13.45 -5.36
C VAL A 114 0.46 14.81 -5.74
N ARG A 115 1.03 15.84 -5.12
CA ARG A 115 0.76 17.24 -5.41
C ARG A 115 1.87 17.79 -6.27
N VAL A 116 1.52 18.50 -7.33
CA VAL A 116 2.46 19.33 -8.10
C VAL A 116 2.16 20.81 -7.85
N THR A 117 3.22 21.60 -7.67
CA THR A 117 3.15 23.06 -7.56
C THR A 117 4.09 23.66 -8.59
N VAL A 118 3.59 24.56 -9.42
CA VAL A 118 4.38 25.26 -10.44
C VAL A 118 4.57 26.70 -10.00
N ASP A 119 5.82 27.15 -9.89
CA ASP A 119 6.14 28.52 -9.49
C ASP A 119 5.81 29.50 -10.65
N PRO A 120 4.92 30.48 -10.46
CA PRO A 120 4.57 31.47 -11.48
C PRO A 120 5.75 32.30 -11.98
N ASN A 121 6.87 32.35 -11.26
CA ASN A 121 8.02 33.19 -11.59
C ASN A 121 9.10 32.46 -12.41
N THR A 122 8.94 31.17 -12.71
CA THR A 122 9.97 30.35 -13.39
C THR A 122 10.08 30.57 -14.92
N GLY A 123 9.57 31.70 -15.42
CA GLY A 123 9.61 32.07 -16.83
C GLY A 123 8.37 31.61 -17.61
N ASN A 124 7.81 32.49 -18.42
CA ASN A 124 6.53 32.32 -19.13
C ASN A 124 6.58 31.36 -20.34
N LEU A 125 7.45 30.36 -20.32
CA LEU A 125 7.55 29.35 -21.38
C LEU A 125 6.93 28.04 -20.90
N PRO A 126 6.21 27.29 -21.75
CA PRO A 126 5.75 25.97 -21.40
C PRO A 126 6.95 25.04 -21.14
N PHE A 127 6.99 24.41 -19.98
CA PHE A 127 8.02 23.44 -19.61
C PHE A 127 7.40 22.12 -19.16
N ILE A 128 8.12 21.03 -19.38
CA ILE A 128 7.73 19.69 -18.97
C ILE A 128 8.45 19.38 -17.66
N ILE A 129 7.69 19.19 -16.58
CA ILE A 129 8.20 18.72 -15.29
C ILE A 129 8.05 17.20 -15.26
N ARG A 130 9.10 16.50 -14.81
CA ARG A 130 9.08 15.04 -14.62
C ARG A 130 9.76 14.68 -13.31
N ASP A 131 9.28 13.61 -12.70
CA ASP A 131 9.95 12.96 -11.57
C ASP A 131 9.51 11.49 -11.50
N SER A 132 9.95 10.77 -10.47
CA SER A 132 9.50 9.42 -10.21
C SER A 132 9.43 9.14 -8.71
N ILE A 133 8.55 8.21 -8.35
CA ILE A 133 8.47 7.63 -7.01
C ILE A 133 9.03 6.22 -7.08
N GLN A 134 10.13 5.97 -6.38
CA GLN A 134 10.77 4.67 -6.23
C GLN A 134 10.11 3.90 -5.08
N LEU A 135 9.83 2.61 -5.31
CA LEU A 135 9.35 1.65 -4.34
C LEU A 135 10.36 0.51 -4.25
N MET A 136 10.77 0.14 -3.03
CA MET A 136 11.68 -0.97 -2.78
C MET A 136 11.08 -1.93 -1.76
N TYR A 137 11.20 -3.24 -2.00
CA TYR A 137 10.73 -4.30 -1.09
C TYR A 137 11.37 -5.64 -1.46
N ASN A 138 11.81 -6.44 -0.48
CA ASN A 138 12.36 -7.79 -0.70
C ASN A 138 13.40 -7.91 -1.84
N GLY A 139 14.19 -6.87 -2.09
CA GLY A 139 15.15 -6.82 -3.20
C GLY A 139 14.57 -6.42 -4.57
N ASN A 140 13.25 -6.26 -4.67
CA ASN A 140 12.56 -5.70 -5.83
C ASN A 140 12.56 -4.18 -5.80
N GLU A 141 12.52 -3.60 -7.01
CA GLU A 141 12.45 -2.16 -7.25
C GLU A 141 11.36 -1.87 -8.30
N LYS A 142 10.54 -0.84 -8.05
CA LYS A 142 9.52 -0.37 -8.99
C LYS A 142 9.47 1.15 -8.99
N PHE A 143 9.12 1.74 -10.12
CA PHE A 143 8.92 3.18 -10.26
C PHE A 143 7.50 3.51 -10.71
N VAL A 144 6.95 4.59 -10.16
CA VAL A 144 5.77 5.30 -10.70
C VAL A 144 6.25 6.62 -11.29
N GLN A 145 5.95 6.86 -12.55
CA GLN A 145 6.38 8.05 -13.27
C GLN A 145 5.42 9.23 -13.01
N LEU A 146 5.99 10.42 -12.81
CA LEU A 146 5.27 11.68 -12.62
C LEU A 146 5.55 12.65 -13.76
#